data_AF-A0A934X056-F1
#
_entry.id   AF-A0A934X056-F1
#
_cell.length_a   1.000
_cell.length_b   1.000
_cell.length_c   1.000
_cell.angle_alpha   90.00
_cell.angle_beta   90.00
_cell.angle_gamma   90.00
#
_symmetry.space_group_name_H-M   'P 1'
#
loop_
_entity.id
_entity.type
_entity.pdbx_description
1 polymer ?
#
loop_
_entity_poly.entity_id
_entity_poly.type
_entity_poly.pdbx_seq_one_letter_code
_entity_poly.pdbx_strand_id
1 'polypeptide(L)'
;MKNSFDAENDRIAFLILHSGTEGIFSLINWWVGKNMLNTHIFMTSPNRPTEFTKISGDGLAPCIWELELINFERISWTNNILKNNPPNFQLYLSEHFNGEF
;
A
#
# COMPACT_ATOMS: atom_id res chain seq x y z
N MET A 1 1.25 -7.13 15.67
CA MET A 1 0.27 -8.24 15.75
C MET A 1 0.55 -9.18 14.59
N LYS A 2 0.55 -10.50 14.83
CA LYS A 2 0.47 -11.49 13.74
C LYS A 2 -0.92 -11.35 13.12
N ASN A 3 -1.02 -11.11 11.81
CA ASN A 3 -2.31 -11.18 11.13
C ASN A 3 -2.83 -12.62 11.20
N SER A 4 -4.15 -12.75 11.30
CA SER A 4 -4.88 -14.02 11.47
C SER A 4 -5.00 -14.84 10.18
N PHE A 5 -4.49 -14.32 9.06
CA PHE A 5 -4.40 -14.99 7.78
C PHE A 5 -2.93 -15.14 7.37
N ASP A 6 -2.67 -16.12 6.50
CA ASP A 6 -1.36 -16.53 5.96
C ASP A 6 -0.33 -15.38 6.01
N ALA A 7 0.77 -15.58 6.72
CA ALA A 7 1.76 -14.53 6.98
C ALA A 7 2.90 -14.51 5.95
N GLU A 8 2.87 -15.38 4.94
CA GLU A 8 3.83 -15.35 3.85
C GLU A 8 3.63 -14.06 3.04
N ASN A 9 4.53 -13.10 3.28
CA ASN A 9 4.60 -11.91 2.44
C ASN A 9 5.22 -12.26 1.10
N ASP A 10 4.71 -11.65 0.03
CA ASP A 10 5.22 -11.86 -1.33
C ASP A 10 6.53 -11.08 -1.58
N ARG A 11 7.10 -10.44 -0.53
CA ARG A 11 8.26 -9.54 -0.58
C ARG A 11 8.11 -8.36 -1.54
N ILE A 12 6.87 -7.99 -1.85
CA ILE A 12 6.53 -6.85 -2.68
C ILE A 12 5.61 -5.91 -1.89
N ALA A 13 5.94 -4.62 -1.94
CA ALA A 13 5.27 -3.57 -1.21
C ALA A 13 5.30 -2.27 -2.00
N PHE A 14 4.36 -1.38 -1.68
CA PHE A 14 4.32 -0.01 -2.19
C PHE A 14 4.02 0.96 -1.04
N LEU A 15 4.54 2.19 -1.19
CA LEU A 15 4.38 3.27 -0.23
C LEU A 15 3.56 4.39 -0.85
N ILE A 16 2.53 4.85 -0.14
CA ILE A 16 1.83 6.09 -0.48
C ILE A 16 2.21 7.14 0.55
N LEU A 17 2.64 8.31 0.07
CA LEU A 17 2.89 9.50 0.87
C LEU A 17 1.82 10.53 0.56
N HIS A 18 0.99 10.86 1.54
CA HIS A 18 -0.07 11.85 1.44
C HIS A 18 0.29 13.06 2.30
N SER A 19 0.46 14.22 1.68
CA SER A 19 0.64 15.48 2.40
C SER A 19 -0.72 16.11 2.70
N GLY A 20 -1.17 16.03 3.95
CA GLY A 20 -2.41 16.64 4.43
C GLY A 20 -2.15 17.87 5.29
N THR A 21 -3.22 18.53 5.72
CA THR A 21 -3.14 19.71 6.60
C THR A 21 -2.59 19.39 7.99
N GLU A 22 -2.84 18.18 8.45
CA GLU A 22 -2.48 17.67 9.78
C GLU A 22 -1.03 17.13 9.81
N GLY A 23 -0.46 16.84 8.64
CA GLY A 23 0.86 16.25 8.50
C GLY A 23 0.97 15.32 7.30
N ILE A 24 2.01 14.49 7.30
CA ILE A 24 2.25 13.51 6.25
C ILE A 24 1.75 12.14 6.70
N PHE A 25 0.85 11.55 5.93
CA PHE A 25 0.41 10.17 6.10
C PHE A 25 1.28 9.25 5.23
N SER A 26 1.91 8.27 5.84
CA SER A 26 2.70 7.22 5.19
C SER A 26 1.95 5.90 5.27
N LEU A 27 1.39 5.47 4.14
CA LEU A 27 0.69 4.19 4.02
C LEU A 27 1.65 3.16 3.44
N ILE A 28 2.08 2.22 4.28
CA ILE A 28 2.93 1.09 3.90
C ILE A 28 2.00 -0.07 3.57
N ASN A 29 1.99 -0.49 2.31
CA ASN A 29 1.11 -1.54 1.80
C ASN A 29 1.95 -2.71 1.29
N TRP A 30 1.62 -3.94 1.66
CA TRP A 30 2.33 -5.13 1.17
C TRP A 30 1.40 -6.29 0.91
N TRP A 31 1.70 -7.02 -0.17
CA TRP A 31 0.95 -8.19 -0.60
C TRP A 31 1.30 -9.40 0.27
N VAL A 32 0.27 -10.17 0.59
CA VAL A 32 0.35 -11.33 1.47
C VAL A 32 -0.53 -12.44 0.90
N GLY A 33 0.01 -13.67 0.84
CA GLY A 33 -0.70 -14.81 0.27
C GLY A 33 -1.20 -14.59 -1.17
N LYS A 34 -0.57 -13.67 -1.92
CA LYS A 34 -0.92 -13.21 -3.28
C LYS A 34 -2.28 -12.55 -3.47
N ASN A 35 -3.18 -12.55 -2.48
CA ASN A 35 -4.54 -12.05 -2.64
C ASN A 35 -5.00 -11.10 -1.54
N MET A 36 -4.21 -10.94 -0.47
CA MET A 36 -4.49 -10.01 0.60
C MET A 36 -3.53 -8.82 0.54
N LEU A 37 -4.03 -7.66 0.94
CA LEU A 37 -3.23 -6.46 1.13
C LEU A 37 -3.24 -6.09 2.61
N ASN A 38 -2.05 -6.04 3.20
CA ASN A 38 -1.88 -5.47 4.53
C ASN A 38 -1.48 -4.00 4.41
N THR A 39 -2.00 -3.17 5.32
CA THR A 39 -1.70 -1.75 5.36
C THR A 39 -1.34 -1.31 6.77
N HIS A 40 -0.25 -0.57 6.90
CA HIS A 40 0.02 0.25 8.07
C HIS A 40 0.02 1.72 7.68
N ILE A 41 -0.62 2.55 8.51
CA ILE A 41 -0.71 3.99 8.31
C ILE A 41 0.03 4.66 9.45
N PHE A 42 1.00 5.49 9.11
CA PHE A 42 1.73 6.33 10.04
C PHE A 42 1.45 7.80 9.74
N MET A 43 1.37 8.62 10.78
CA MET A 43 1.29 10.07 10.67
C MET A 43 2.57 10.70 11.18
N THR A 44 3.08 11.65 10.43
CA THR A 44 4.22 12.49 10.81
C THR A 44 3.75 13.93 10.94
N SER A 45 3.97 14.52 12.12
CA SER A 45 3.64 15.93 12.36
C SER A 45 4.67 16.85 11.67
N PRO A 46 4.27 17.98 11.07
CA PRO A 46 5.20 18.95 10.48
C PRO A 46 6.24 19.47 11.48
N ASN A 47 5.88 19.55 12.76
CA ASN A 47 6.77 20.02 13.84
C ASN A 47 7.79 18.95 14.26
N ARG A 48 7.56 17.68 13.90
CA ARG A 48 8.38 16.53 14.32
C ARG A 48 8.55 15.57 13.13
N PRO A 49 9.29 15.97 12.09
CA PRO A 49 9.34 15.28 10.79
C PRO A 49 9.99 13.90 10.81
N THR A 50 10.62 13.52 11.93
CA THR A 50 11.27 12.21 12.13
C THR A 50 10.45 11.28 13.03
N GLU A 51 9.30 11.72 13.53
CA GLU A 51 8.44 10.93 14.41
C GLU A 51 7.24 10.35 13.66
N PHE A 52 7.19 9.02 13.58
CA PHE A 52 6.12 8.29 12.90
C PHE A 52 5.17 7.68 13.93
N THR A 53 3.97 8.23 14.06
CA THR A 53 2.93 7.68 14.93
C THR A 53 2.05 6.73 14.13
N LYS A 54 2.03 5.44 14.48
CA LYS A 54 1.14 4.49 13.83
C LYS A 54 -0.31 4.78 14.23
N ILE A 55 -1.15 5.03 13.24
CA ILE A 55 -2.59 5.32 13.42
C ILE A 55 -3.50 4.24 12.83
N SER A 56 -2.98 3.32 12.00
CA SER A 56 -3.76 2.14 11.57
C SER A 56 -4.03 1.16 12.72
N GLY A 57 -5.25 0.64 12.79
CA GLY A 57 -5.66 -0.40 13.75
C GLY A 57 -6.92 -0.04 14.57
N ASP A 58 -7.41 1.18 14.42
CA ASP A 58 -8.61 1.74 15.08
C ASP A 58 -9.82 1.85 14.14
N GLY A 59 -9.74 1.27 12.93
CA GLY A 59 -10.76 1.37 11.89
C GLY A 59 -10.43 2.42 10.81
N LEU A 60 -9.33 3.16 10.93
CA LEU A 60 -8.86 4.06 9.89
C LEU A 60 -8.57 3.31 8.58
N ALA A 61 -9.14 3.81 7.49
CA ALA A 61 -8.95 3.31 6.14
C ALA A 61 -8.32 4.40 5.25
N PRO A 62 -7.68 4.02 4.11
CA PRO A 62 -7.21 4.97 3.12
C PRO A 62 -8.33 5.89 2.61
N CYS A 63 -8.00 7.15 2.38
CA CYS A 63 -8.91 8.14 1.80
C CYS A 63 -9.18 7.85 0.31
N ILE A 64 -10.14 8.57 -0.26
CA ILE A 64 -10.60 8.31 -1.63
C ILE A 64 -9.50 8.42 -2.69
N TRP A 65 -8.55 9.34 -2.51
CA TRP A 65 -7.42 9.53 -3.42
C TRP A 65 -6.40 8.39 -3.32
N GLU A 66 -6.17 7.87 -2.12
CA GLU A 66 -5.31 6.70 -1.91
C GLU A 66 -5.96 5.41 -2.44
N LEU A 67 -7.29 5.31 -2.37
CA LEU A 67 -8.04 4.17 -2.91
C LEU A 67 -7.86 4.02 -4.43
N GLU A 68 -7.66 5.12 -5.16
CA GLU A 68 -7.37 5.07 -6.59
C GLU A 68 -6.01 4.43 -6.88
N LEU A 69 -4.96 4.86 -6.17
CA LEU A 69 -3.63 4.25 -6.24
C LEU A 69 -3.67 2.77 -5.82
N ILE A 70 -4.39 2.44 -4.75
CA ILE A 70 -4.57 1.04 -4.31
C ILE A 70 -5.29 0.21 -5.38
N ASN A 71 -6.27 0.79 -6.08
CA ASN A 71 -6.95 0.09 -7.17
C ASN A 71 -6.03 -0.13 -8.37
N PHE A 72 -5.17 0.84 -8.72
CA PHE A 72 -4.13 0.64 -9.72
C PHE A 72 -3.21 -0.53 -9.35
N GLU A 73 -2.67 -0.53 -8.12
CA GLU A 73 -1.83 -1.59 -7.60
C GLU A 73 -2.53 -2.96 -7.65
N ARG A 74 -3.81 -3.01 -7.26
CA ARG A 74 -4.64 -4.22 -7.34
C ARG A 74 -4.81 -4.72 -8.78
N ILE A 75 -5.07 -3.83 -9.73
CA ILE A 75 -5.23 -4.18 -11.15
C ILE A 75 -3.91 -4.73 -11.71
N SER A 76 -2.81 -4.02 -11.46
CA SER A 76 -1.47 -4.41 -11.88
C SER A 76 -1.10 -5.78 -11.32
N TRP A 77 -1.22 -5.96 -10.01
CA TRP A 77 -0.93 -7.22 -9.33
C TRP A 77 -1.76 -8.38 -9.90
N THR A 78 -3.06 -8.15 -10.10
CA THR A 78 -3.94 -9.18 -10.67
C THR A 78 -3.50 -9.59 -12.08
N ASN A 79 -3.17 -8.63 -12.94
CA ASN A 79 -2.80 -8.89 -14.33
C ASN A 79 -1.40 -9.50 -14.46
N ASN A 80 -0.45 -9.03 -13.65
CA ASN A 80 0.95 -9.39 -13.79
C ASN A 80 1.36 -10.60 -12.94
N ILE A 81 0.72 -10.81 -11.78
CA ILE A 81 1.09 -11.86 -10.82
C ILE A 81 0.07 -12.99 -10.79
N LEU A 82 -1.22 -12.71 -10.58
CA LEU A 82 -2.22 -13.75 -10.39
C LEU A 82 -2.65 -14.45 -11.69
N LYS A 83 -2.77 -13.71 -12.79
CA LYS A 83 -3.18 -14.25 -14.10
C LYS A 83 -2.04 -14.86 -14.91
N ASN A 84 -0.78 -14.58 -14.56
CA ASN A 84 0.39 -15.07 -15.29
C ASN A 84 1.02 -16.28 -14.60
N ASN A 85 1.42 -17.27 -15.40
CA ASN A 85 2.19 -18.41 -14.92
C ASN A 85 3.37 -18.69 -15.87
N PRO A 86 4.62 -18.34 -15.49
CA PRO A 86 5.03 -17.82 -14.19
C PRO A 86 4.60 -16.36 -13.95
N PRO A 87 4.47 -15.91 -12.68
CA PRO A 87 4.22 -14.51 -12.35
C PRO A 87 5.28 -13.57 -12.94
N ASN A 88 4.86 -12.41 -13.44
CA ASN A 88 5.73 -11.41 -14.05
C ASN A 88 5.97 -10.20 -13.12
N PHE A 89 6.87 -10.38 -12.15
CA PHE A 89 7.23 -9.32 -11.21
C PHE A 89 7.94 -8.13 -11.87
N GLN A 90 8.74 -8.38 -12.91
CA GLN A 90 9.46 -7.33 -13.63
C GLN A 90 8.48 -6.34 -14.26
N LEU A 91 7.42 -6.84 -14.89
CA LEU A 91 6.40 -6.00 -15.52
C LEU A 91 5.60 -5.23 -14.45
N TYR A 92 5.15 -5.91 -13.38
CA TYR A 92 4.48 -5.25 -12.24
C TYR A 92 5.30 -4.07 -11.69
N LEU A 93 6.60 -4.26 -11.43
CA LEU A 93 7.48 -3.23 -10.89
C LEU A 93 7.79 -2.10 -11.89
N SER A 94 7.53 -2.30 -13.18
CA SER A 94 7.76 -1.29 -14.22
C SER A 94 6.51 -0.49 -14.58
N GLU A 95 5.35 -0.85 -14.05
CA GLU A 95 4.12 -0.12 -14.32
C GLU A 95 4.07 1.20 -13.52
N HIS A 96 3.41 2.19 -14.11
CA HIS A 96 3.24 3.50 -13.51
C HIS A 96 1.77 3.90 -13.56
N PHE A 97 1.30 4.50 -12.47
CA PHE A 97 0.00 5.15 -12.44
C PHE A 97 0.07 6.45 -13.25
N ASN A 98 -0.88 6.65 -14.17
CA ASN A 98 -0.96 7.81 -15.06
C ASN A 98 -2.32 8.55 -14.93
N GLY A 99 -3.03 8.39 -13.80
CA GLY A 99 -4.29 9.09 -13.55
C GLY A 99 -4.10 10.55 -13.14
N GLU A 100 -5.21 11.28 -13.07
CA GLU A 100 -5.27 12.67 -12.59
C GLU A 100 -5.77 12.70 -11.14
N PHE A 101 -5.32 13.70 -10.35
CA PHE A 101 -5.77 13.96 -8.97
C PHE A 101 -6.57 15.26 -8.91
#